data_AF-A0A9D7CGH6-F1
#
_entry.id   AF-A0A9D7CGH6-F1
#
_cell.length_a   1.000
_cell.length_b   1.000
_cell.length_c   1.000
_cell.angle_alpha   90.00
_cell.angle_beta   90.00
_cell.angle_gamma   90.00
#
_symmetry.space_group_name_H-M   'P 1'
#
loop_
_entity.id
_entity.type
_entity.pdbx_description
1 polymer ?
#
loop_
_entity_poly.entity_id
_entity_poly.type
_entity_poly.pdbx_seq_one_letter_code
_entity_poly.pdbx_strand_id
1 'polypeptide(L)'
;MNPPLRDRAALEALLHTLPPPAAGHVRVFRGQTSNYPALLPSACRPNAPPIGRLWDIALMTVRDASTASGDASTGMERMMDIAQWFKVLAQHYGPGSPYLDVTRSIDVALWFALNKSQTSDALGEFVVSQPGIGEVCIKCPMLAFAPHTGASGWFYVLDVPRADGTTLPRHGELLDLAAGPDFVSTCRRVVRQHGGLVMGEREVDGGNLARYFACPPIAVARPFGGAGAIDASVREIFPELEEDEWYSRLLQAPLVPHPSAATGFEFRQSLGVYIVTPSGRKEEALPALERQVSRMAPLARGTLRGDPALRRHLRESVGVDPESATYVQLEIPLLSTTPPADWWNQGVLMAGLGARAQPRLESSGELLPAVSIDNVLIEFSPLEAAFLDLDAHPEVRLVTSLWLLRRGQDFRFTVFVHSPASGGHGAVGPVDLAFSETTHRFEVVARDGARVPLLLAGLPAAHVKAVLVGISVLRSLSPACAPDPYPLVATAHDGGIRSVVAVRCAATVLARCKADPSDLRLHFLRYADTLQPYLGPGPELPSVALLTLQSPGRFETLLTLHDVYGHVHHVEEAGRPVRLPPRASDGVSASIADYLLQRFPPQA
;
A
#
# COMPACT_ATOMS: atom_id res chain seq x y z
N MET A 1 40.69 -20.98 -6.30
CA MET A 1 39.25 -21.29 -6.29
C MET A 1 39.08 -22.73 -6.72
N ASN A 2 38.30 -23.53 -5.99
CA ASN A 2 37.97 -24.89 -6.42
C ASN A 2 37.15 -24.85 -7.72
N PRO A 3 37.31 -25.82 -8.63
CA PRO A 3 36.48 -25.91 -9.82
C PRO A 3 35.00 -26.08 -9.43
N PRO A 4 34.06 -25.56 -10.23
CA PRO A 4 32.63 -25.71 -9.95
C PRO A 4 32.22 -27.18 -10.02
N LEU A 5 31.36 -27.60 -9.09
CA LEU A 5 30.78 -28.94 -9.09
C LEU A 5 29.85 -29.11 -10.29
N ARG A 6 29.83 -30.34 -10.84
CA ARG A 6 29.10 -30.69 -12.07
C ARG A 6 28.26 -31.96 -11.92
N ASP A 7 28.06 -32.44 -10.71
CA ASP A 7 27.20 -33.60 -10.46
C ASP A 7 26.62 -33.59 -9.05
N ARG A 8 25.43 -34.19 -8.93
CA ARG A 8 24.65 -34.24 -7.69
C ARG A 8 25.37 -35.02 -6.59
N ALA A 9 26.02 -36.13 -6.94
CA ALA A 9 26.66 -37.00 -5.96
C ALA A 9 27.82 -36.29 -5.26
N ALA A 10 28.64 -35.52 -6.00
CA ALA A 10 29.70 -34.71 -5.43
C ALA A 10 29.17 -33.58 -4.52
N LEU A 11 28.06 -32.95 -4.89
CA LEU A 11 27.40 -31.96 -4.03
C LEU A 11 26.87 -32.60 -2.74
N GLU A 12 26.14 -33.70 -2.83
CA GLU A 12 25.61 -34.41 -1.67
C GLU A 12 26.73 -34.91 -0.77
N ALA A 13 27.80 -35.48 -1.33
CA ALA A 13 28.99 -35.88 -0.59
C ALA A 13 29.59 -34.69 0.18
N LEU A 14 29.71 -33.52 -0.46
CA LEU A 14 30.17 -32.30 0.21
C LEU A 14 29.21 -31.87 1.33
N LEU A 15 27.90 -31.88 1.09
CA LEU A 15 26.89 -31.53 2.10
C LEU A 15 26.91 -32.48 3.31
N HIS A 16 27.22 -33.77 3.10
CA HIS A 16 27.39 -34.75 4.18
C HIS A 16 28.65 -34.51 5.02
N THR A 17 29.65 -33.79 4.50
CA THR A 17 30.83 -33.40 5.30
C THR A 17 30.56 -32.23 6.25
N LEU A 18 29.48 -31.48 6.03
CA LEU A 18 29.13 -30.36 6.89
C LEU A 18 28.62 -30.86 8.25
N PRO A 19 28.93 -30.18 9.35
CA PRO A 19 28.39 -30.53 10.66
C PRO A 19 26.85 -30.49 10.62
N PRO A 20 26.15 -31.27 11.47
CA PRO A 20 24.71 -31.15 11.59
C PRO A 20 24.34 -29.73 12.09
N PRO A 21 23.18 -29.19 11.69
CA PRO A 21 22.70 -27.92 12.23
C PRO A 21 22.62 -27.96 13.76
N ALA A 22 22.89 -26.83 14.40
CA ALA A 22 22.74 -26.69 15.85
C ALA A 22 21.29 -26.97 16.29
N ALA A 23 21.08 -27.28 17.58
CA ALA A 23 19.75 -27.45 18.13
C ALA A 23 18.85 -26.23 17.84
N GLY A 24 17.60 -26.46 17.43
CA GLY A 24 16.66 -25.41 17.02
C GLY A 24 16.92 -24.79 15.65
N HIS A 25 18.01 -25.16 14.98
CA HIS A 25 18.32 -24.72 13.62
C HIS A 25 17.91 -25.78 12.59
N VAL A 26 17.65 -25.31 11.38
CA VAL A 26 17.36 -26.15 10.22
C VAL A 26 18.23 -25.70 9.04
N ARG A 27 18.68 -26.69 8.26
CA ARG A 27 19.41 -26.45 7.03
C ARG A 27 18.45 -26.13 5.89
N VAL A 28 18.70 -25.03 5.19
CA VAL A 28 17.97 -24.59 4.00
C VAL A 28 18.95 -24.17 2.91
N PHE A 29 18.46 -24.09 1.68
CA PHE A 29 19.28 -23.87 0.51
C PHE A 29 18.77 -22.69 -0.31
N ARG A 30 19.68 -22.06 -1.07
CA ARG A 30 19.34 -21.05 -2.06
C ARG A 30 20.26 -21.17 -3.26
N GLY A 31 19.70 -21.08 -4.47
CA GLY A 31 20.47 -21.02 -5.70
C GLY A 31 20.47 -19.63 -6.30
N GLN A 32 21.62 -19.19 -6.83
CA GLN A 32 21.72 -17.95 -7.60
C GLN A 32 22.72 -18.08 -8.74
N THR A 33 22.51 -17.35 -9.83
CA THR A 33 23.44 -17.36 -10.98
C THR A 33 24.68 -16.49 -10.79
N SER A 34 24.75 -15.72 -9.70
CA SER A 34 25.85 -14.81 -9.36
C SER A 34 26.22 -14.98 -7.90
N ASN A 35 27.49 -14.73 -7.56
CA ASN A 35 27.94 -14.77 -6.17
C ASN A 35 27.65 -13.44 -5.49
N TYR A 36 26.87 -13.48 -4.42
CA TYR A 36 26.64 -12.37 -3.52
C TYR A 36 27.30 -12.67 -2.17
N PRO A 37 28.44 -12.01 -1.87
CA PRO A 37 29.09 -12.14 -0.56
C PRO A 37 28.21 -11.68 0.60
N ALA A 38 27.40 -10.63 0.37
CA ALA A 38 26.33 -10.20 1.25
C ALA A 38 25.00 -10.72 0.69
N LEU A 39 24.31 -11.58 1.44
CA LEU A 39 23.06 -12.18 1.00
C LEU A 39 21.89 -11.35 1.52
N LEU A 40 21.46 -10.38 0.72
CA LEU A 40 20.45 -9.38 1.08
C LEU A 40 19.07 -9.70 0.46
N PRO A 41 17.99 -9.68 1.28
CA PRO A 41 16.62 -9.59 0.78
C PRO A 41 16.40 -8.41 -0.15
N SER A 42 15.37 -8.47 -0.99
CA SER A 42 15.10 -7.42 -1.98
C SER A 42 14.84 -6.06 -1.32
N ALA A 43 14.09 -5.99 -0.21
CA ALA A 43 13.78 -4.72 0.47
C ALA A 43 14.98 -4.07 1.18
N CYS A 44 16.03 -4.85 1.48
CA CYS A 44 17.24 -4.35 2.14
C CYS A 44 18.26 -3.76 1.16
N ARG A 45 17.98 -3.82 -0.15
CA ARG A 45 18.89 -3.31 -1.19
C ARG A 45 18.78 -1.78 -1.31
N PRO A 46 19.86 -1.06 -1.64
CA PRO A 46 19.90 0.40 -1.69
C PRO A 46 18.83 1.07 -2.58
N ASN A 47 18.30 0.35 -3.58
CA ASN A 47 17.32 0.86 -4.55
C ASN A 47 15.99 0.08 -4.53
N ALA A 48 15.65 -0.56 -3.41
CA ALA A 48 14.41 -1.32 -3.32
C ALA A 48 13.19 -0.38 -3.41
N PRO A 49 12.26 -0.59 -4.35
CA PRO A 49 11.03 0.19 -4.40
C PRO A 49 10.17 -0.13 -3.16
N PRO A 50 9.44 0.85 -2.59
CA PRO A 50 8.67 0.68 -1.36
C PRO A 50 7.35 -0.08 -1.57
N ILE A 51 7.37 -1.16 -2.37
CA ILE A 51 6.18 -1.96 -2.73
C ILE A 51 5.61 -2.69 -1.51
N GLY A 52 6.44 -2.99 -0.50
CA GLY A 52 6.03 -3.72 0.70
C GLY A 52 4.82 -3.11 1.44
N ARG A 53 4.67 -1.77 1.43
CA ARG A 53 3.55 -1.10 2.12
C ARG A 53 2.22 -1.19 1.38
N LEU A 54 2.26 -1.25 0.04
CA LEU A 54 1.05 -1.46 -0.77
C LEU A 54 0.41 -2.81 -0.45
N TRP A 55 1.22 -3.83 -0.16
CA TRP A 55 0.76 -5.14 0.27
C TRP A 55 0.16 -5.14 1.67
N ASP A 56 0.84 -4.52 2.63
CA ASP A 56 0.36 -4.42 4.02
C ASP A 56 -1.03 -3.76 4.06
N ILE A 57 -1.28 -2.82 3.15
CA ILE A 57 -2.54 -2.11 3.03
C ILE A 57 -3.58 -2.88 2.21
N ALA A 58 -3.22 -3.47 1.07
CA ALA A 58 -4.09 -4.35 0.28
C ALA A 58 -4.72 -5.47 1.12
N LEU A 59 -3.96 -5.97 2.07
CA LEU A 59 -4.34 -6.99 3.03
C LEU A 59 -5.40 -6.52 4.04
N MET A 60 -5.42 -5.22 4.40
CA MET A 60 -6.52 -4.65 5.18
C MET A 60 -7.83 -4.65 4.38
N THR A 61 -7.77 -4.52 3.06
CA THR A 61 -8.95 -4.65 2.19
C THR A 61 -9.48 -6.10 2.16
N VAL A 62 -8.58 -7.09 2.09
CA VAL A 62 -8.94 -8.52 2.18
C VAL A 62 -9.60 -8.87 3.52
N ARG A 63 -9.11 -8.26 4.61
CA ARG A 63 -9.68 -8.41 5.96
C ARG A 63 -11.13 -7.96 6.01
N ASP A 64 -11.46 -6.78 5.52
CA ASP A 64 -12.80 -6.22 5.63
C ASP A 64 -13.84 -7.08 4.88
N ALA A 65 -13.45 -7.59 3.70
CA ALA A 65 -14.26 -8.56 2.95
C ALA A 65 -14.47 -9.88 3.71
N SER A 66 -13.47 -10.34 4.46
CA SER A 66 -13.52 -11.58 5.24
C SER A 66 -14.30 -11.40 6.57
N THR A 67 -14.25 -10.24 7.21
CA THR A 67 -15.00 -9.98 8.46
C THR A 67 -16.52 -9.93 8.29
N ALA A 68 -17.01 -9.74 7.07
CA ALA A 68 -18.43 -9.89 6.73
C ALA A 68 -18.96 -11.32 6.95
N SER A 69 -18.07 -12.32 7.16
CA SER A 69 -18.45 -13.72 7.46
C SER A 69 -18.61 -14.04 8.95
N GLY A 70 -18.53 -13.05 9.85
CA GLY A 70 -19.19 -13.13 11.16
C GLY A 70 -18.39 -13.66 12.37
N ASP A 71 -17.11 -13.32 12.53
CA ASP A 71 -16.40 -13.62 13.80
C ASP A 71 -15.46 -12.47 14.25
N ALA A 72 -15.92 -11.65 15.20
CA ALA A 72 -15.34 -10.34 15.52
C ALA A 72 -14.49 -10.29 16.80
N SER A 73 -14.40 -11.36 17.60
CA SER A 73 -13.90 -11.27 18.99
C SER A 73 -12.46 -11.75 19.26
N THR A 74 -11.74 -12.28 18.27
CA THR A 74 -10.30 -12.61 18.35
C THR A 74 -9.46 -11.88 17.28
N GLY A 75 -9.95 -10.72 16.84
CA GLY A 75 -9.63 -10.15 15.53
C GLY A 75 -8.23 -9.59 15.33
N MET A 76 -7.50 -9.14 16.36
CA MET A 76 -6.26 -8.37 16.16
C MET A 76 -5.00 -9.23 16.02
N GLU A 77 -4.76 -10.17 16.93
CA GLU A 77 -3.61 -11.08 16.87
C GLU A 77 -3.70 -12.00 15.65
N ARG A 78 -4.87 -12.62 15.44
CA ARG A 78 -5.14 -13.44 14.24
C ARG A 78 -5.04 -12.64 12.93
N MET A 79 -5.34 -11.34 12.96
CA MET A 79 -5.15 -10.44 11.81
C MET A 79 -3.66 -10.16 11.56
N MET A 80 -2.85 -9.92 12.59
CA MET A 80 -1.41 -9.72 12.44
C MET A 80 -0.72 -11.00 11.92
N ASP A 81 -1.19 -12.17 12.35
CA ASP A 81 -0.69 -13.46 11.86
C ASP A 81 -1.04 -13.68 10.38
N ILE A 82 -2.32 -13.52 10.00
CA ILE A 82 -2.74 -13.63 8.59
C ILE A 82 -2.00 -12.60 7.72
N ALA A 83 -1.83 -11.39 8.25
CA ALA A 83 -1.14 -10.32 7.58
C ALA A 83 0.32 -10.67 7.25
N GLN A 84 1.02 -11.19 8.25
CA GLN A 84 2.38 -11.67 8.12
C GLN A 84 2.47 -12.80 7.09
N TRP A 85 1.62 -13.82 7.20
CA TRP A 85 1.63 -14.97 6.29
C TRP A 85 1.29 -14.61 4.84
N PHE A 86 0.43 -13.62 4.63
CA PHE A 86 0.13 -13.11 3.29
C PHE A 86 1.30 -12.34 2.68
N LYS A 87 1.98 -11.47 3.45
CA LYS A 87 3.19 -10.76 2.98
C LYS A 87 4.29 -11.74 2.58
N VAL A 88 4.44 -12.79 3.37
CA VAL A 88 5.35 -13.91 3.17
C VAL A 88 4.96 -14.68 1.90
N LEU A 89 3.69 -14.99 1.70
CA LEU A 89 3.22 -15.59 0.45
C LEU A 89 3.46 -14.68 -0.77
N ALA A 90 3.12 -13.39 -0.66
CA ALA A 90 3.25 -12.42 -1.72
C ALA A 90 4.69 -12.26 -2.20
N GLN A 91 5.69 -12.33 -1.30
CA GLN A 91 7.12 -12.30 -1.65
C GLN A 91 7.47 -13.32 -2.75
N HIS A 92 6.89 -14.52 -2.74
CA HIS A 92 7.13 -15.53 -3.77
C HIS A 92 6.73 -15.07 -5.18
N TYR A 93 5.85 -14.08 -5.31
CA TYR A 93 5.34 -13.56 -6.58
C TYR A 93 6.07 -12.32 -7.10
N GLY A 94 7.09 -11.82 -6.38
CA GLY A 94 7.99 -10.77 -6.88
C GLY A 94 8.07 -9.40 -6.20
N PRO A 95 7.14 -8.96 -5.34
CA PRO A 95 7.06 -7.55 -4.93
C PRO A 95 8.21 -7.07 -4.03
N GLY A 96 9.08 -7.96 -3.58
CA GLY A 96 10.20 -7.62 -2.72
C GLY A 96 9.76 -7.32 -1.29
N SER A 97 10.47 -7.91 -0.34
CA SER A 97 10.17 -7.84 1.09
C SER A 97 11.48 -7.95 1.88
N PRO A 98 11.46 -7.77 3.21
CA PRO A 98 12.63 -8.05 4.05
C PRO A 98 12.94 -9.55 4.15
N TYR A 99 12.22 -10.42 3.43
CA TYR A 99 12.45 -11.85 3.44
C TYR A 99 13.33 -12.30 2.25
N LEU A 100 14.20 -13.26 2.53
CA LEU A 100 15.00 -13.97 1.54
C LEU A 100 14.35 -15.31 1.20
N ASP A 101 14.06 -15.54 -0.09
CA ASP A 101 13.55 -16.84 -0.56
C ASP A 101 14.59 -17.96 -0.38
N VAL A 102 14.21 -19.02 0.33
CA VAL A 102 15.00 -20.24 0.49
C VAL A 102 14.13 -21.45 0.20
N THR A 103 14.75 -22.61 0.09
CA THR A 103 14.06 -23.88 -0.14
C THR A 103 14.65 -24.99 0.72
N ARG A 104 13.83 -25.98 1.06
CA ARG A 104 14.31 -27.23 1.67
C ARG A 104 14.81 -28.25 0.65
N SER A 105 14.61 -27.98 -0.64
CA SER A 105 14.96 -28.88 -1.72
C SER A 105 16.31 -28.49 -2.36
N ILE A 106 17.27 -29.42 -2.31
CA ILE A 106 18.54 -29.30 -3.05
C ILE A 106 18.26 -29.10 -4.54
N ASP A 107 17.28 -29.83 -5.07
CA ASP A 107 16.92 -29.81 -6.48
C ASP A 107 16.37 -28.44 -6.92
N VAL A 108 15.49 -27.83 -6.12
CA VAL A 108 14.97 -26.48 -6.40
C VAL A 108 16.08 -25.43 -6.32
N ALA A 109 16.97 -25.53 -5.32
CA ALA A 109 18.10 -24.62 -5.21
C ALA A 109 19.08 -24.79 -6.39
N LEU A 110 19.35 -26.01 -6.83
CA LEU A 110 20.15 -26.26 -8.04
C LEU A 110 19.48 -25.66 -9.29
N TRP A 111 18.15 -25.80 -9.42
CA TRP A 111 17.41 -25.20 -10.52
C TRP A 111 17.63 -23.68 -10.57
N PHE A 112 17.51 -22.96 -9.46
CA PHE A 112 17.76 -21.50 -9.42
C PHE A 112 19.23 -21.11 -9.59
N ALA A 113 20.18 -21.97 -9.20
CA ALA A 113 21.60 -21.72 -9.44
C ALA A 113 21.98 -21.87 -10.92
N LEU A 114 21.30 -22.77 -11.64
CA LEU A 114 21.63 -23.18 -13.02
C LEU A 114 20.61 -22.72 -14.07
N ASN A 115 19.59 -21.97 -13.68
CA ASN A 115 18.64 -21.30 -14.56
C ASN A 115 18.59 -19.81 -14.23
N LYS A 116 18.85 -18.97 -15.24
CA LYS A 116 18.89 -17.52 -15.12
C LYS A 116 17.53 -16.94 -15.43
N SER A 117 17.01 -16.15 -14.49
CA SER A 117 15.86 -15.28 -14.77
C SER A 117 16.26 -14.21 -15.79
N GLN A 118 15.42 -14.02 -16.80
CA GLN A 118 15.55 -12.98 -17.80
C GLN A 118 14.25 -12.19 -17.80
N THR A 119 14.36 -10.89 -17.52
CA THR A 119 13.26 -9.99 -17.81
C THR A 119 13.29 -9.75 -19.30
N SER A 120 12.20 -10.08 -19.97
CA SER A 120 12.04 -9.78 -21.38
C SER A 120 11.70 -8.29 -21.53
N ASP A 121 12.54 -7.54 -22.25
CA ASP A 121 12.24 -6.18 -22.73
C ASP A 121 11.12 -6.16 -23.77
N ALA A 122 10.66 -7.34 -24.19
CA ALA A 122 9.45 -7.51 -24.94
C ALA A 122 8.26 -7.26 -23.99
N LEU A 123 8.17 -6.00 -23.55
CA LEU A 123 6.98 -5.35 -23.08
C LEU A 123 5.83 -5.87 -23.92
N GLY A 124 4.78 -6.36 -23.27
CA GLY A 124 3.49 -6.28 -23.91
C GLY A 124 3.11 -4.81 -24.01
N GLU A 125 3.75 -4.03 -24.89
CA GLU A 125 3.23 -2.73 -25.32
C GLU A 125 1.98 -3.03 -26.13
N PHE A 126 0.89 -3.28 -25.43
CA PHE A 126 -0.42 -3.36 -26.03
C PHE A 126 -1.02 -1.98 -25.92
N VAL A 127 -1.42 -1.47 -27.08
CA VAL A 127 -2.25 -0.29 -27.16
C VAL A 127 -3.68 -0.76 -27.03
N VAL A 128 -4.29 -0.46 -25.90
CA VAL A 128 -5.73 -0.70 -25.72
C VAL A 128 -6.44 0.62 -25.97
N SER A 129 -7.39 0.59 -26.91
CA SER A 129 -8.34 1.67 -27.09
C SER A 129 -9.42 1.57 -26.03
N GLN A 130 -9.31 2.42 -25.01
CA GLN A 130 -10.29 2.51 -23.94
C GLN A 130 -11.23 3.70 -24.20
N PRO A 131 -12.57 3.49 -24.17
CA PRO A 131 -13.52 4.58 -24.32
C PRO A 131 -13.19 5.73 -23.37
N GLY A 132 -12.96 6.93 -23.93
CA GLY A 132 -12.69 8.15 -23.16
C GLY A 132 -11.26 8.33 -22.65
N ILE A 133 -10.43 7.29 -22.58
CA ILE A 133 -9.01 7.40 -22.18
C ILE A 133 -8.08 7.53 -23.41
N GLY A 134 -8.48 6.95 -24.55
CA GLY A 134 -7.66 6.88 -25.76
C GLY A 134 -6.76 5.65 -25.79
N GLU A 135 -5.65 5.75 -26.52
CA GLU A 135 -4.66 4.69 -26.63
C GLU A 135 -3.80 4.62 -25.36
N VAL A 136 -3.91 3.51 -24.62
CA VAL A 136 -3.14 3.27 -23.41
C VAL A 136 -2.02 2.28 -23.71
N CYS A 137 -0.76 2.69 -23.46
CA CYS A 137 0.39 1.79 -23.49
C CYS A 137 0.54 1.10 -22.13
N ILE A 138 0.42 -0.22 -22.15
CA ILE A 138 0.62 -1.07 -20.97
C ILE A 138 2.06 -1.58 -20.97
N LYS A 139 2.71 -1.57 -19.81
CA LYS A 139 4.07 -2.08 -19.65
C LYS A 139 4.13 -3.08 -18.51
N CYS A 140 4.15 -4.36 -18.85
CA CYS A 140 4.26 -5.44 -17.89
C CYS A 140 5.59 -6.19 -18.09
N PRO A 141 6.53 -6.15 -17.12
CA PRO A 141 7.74 -6.94 -17.20
C PRO A 141 7.38 -8.42 -17.09
N MET A 142 7.76 -9.20 -18.10
CA MET A 142 7.61 -10.65 -18.08
C MET A 142 8.91 -11.30 -17.63
N LEU A 143 8.79 -12.27 -16.74
CA LEU A 143 9.90 -13.08 -16.27
C LEU A 143 9.91 -14.40 -17.04
N ALA A 144 11.02 -14.70 -17.69
CA ALA A 144 11.31 -16.01 -18.24
C ALA A 144 12.54 -16.59 -17.56
N PHE A 145 12.72 -17.90 -17.63
CA PHE A 145 13.94 -18.55 -17.18
C PHE A 145 14.53 -19.35 -18.32
N ALA A 146 15.85 -19.30 -18.43
CA ALA A 146 16.62 -20.07 -19.39
C ALA A 146 17.84 -20.69 -18.70
N PRO A 147 18.39 -21.80 -19.24
CA PRO A 147 19.64 -22.36 -18.75
C PRO A 147 20.74 -21.31 -18.62
N HIS A 148 21.40 -21.27 -17.46
CA HIS A 148 22.52 -20.36 -17.21
C HIS A 148 23.74 -20.81 -18.00
N THR A 149 24.26 -19.92 -18.85
CA THR A 149 25.44 -20.15 -19.71
C THR A 149 26.73 -19.57 -19.13
N GLY A 150 26.67 -18.94 -17.95
CA GLY A 150 27.85 -18.40 -17.27
C GLY A 150 28.78 -19.48 -16.72
N ALA A 151 29.98 -19.07 -16.31
CA ALA A 151 31.02 -20.00 -15.84
C ALA A 151 30.61 -20.79 -14.58
N SER A 152 29.80 -20.21 -13.71
CA SER A 152 29.25 -20.89 -12.53
C SER A 152 27.94 -20.24 -12.07
N GLY A 153 27.04 -21.06 -11.54
CA GLY A 153 26.05 -20.68 -10.56
C GLY A 153 26.58 -20.92 -9.14
N TRP A 154 25.80 -20.52 -8.14
CA TRP A 154 26.18 -20.52 -6.74
C TRP A 154 25.08 -21.14 -5.89
N PHE A 155 25.47 -22.15 -5.13
CA PHE A 155 24.62 -22.89 -4.19
C PHE A 155 24.99 -22.49 -2.77
N TYR A 156 24.03 -21.88 -2.08
CA TYR A 156 24.16 -21.41 -0.71
C TYR A 156 23.55 -22.43 0.25
N VAL A 157 24.27 -22.71 1.34
CA VAL A 157 23.80 -23.56 2.43
C VAL A 157 23.71 -22.69 3.67
N LEU A 158 22.51 -22.62 4.26
CA LEU A 158 22.27 -21.83 5.46
C LEU A 158 21.77 -22.73 6.59
N ASP A 159 22.30 -22.54 7.78
CA ASP A 159 21.76 -23.12 9.01
C ASP A 159 21.12 -22.00 9.82
N VAL A 160 19.80 -22.02 9.91
CA VAL A 160 18.99 -20.91 10.45
C VAL A 160 18.04 -21.38 11.56
N PRO A 161 17.82 -20.57 12.61
CA PRO A 161 16.80 -20.87 13.61
C PRO A 161 15.40 -20.86 12.98
N ARG A 162 14.50 -21.69 13.49
CA ARG A 162 13.07 -21.64 13.10
C ARG A 162 12.36 -20.56 13.89
N ALA A 163 11.54 -19.76 13.21
CA ALA A 163 10.56 -18.93 13.89
C ALA A 163 9.50 -19.84 14.56
N ASP A 164 8.99 -19.40 15.70
CA ASP A 164 7.92 -20.11 16.42
C ASP A 164 6.54 -19.96 15.76
N GLY A 165 6.41 -19.04 14.79
CA GLY A 165 5.18 -18.76 14.05
C GLY A 165 4.13 -17.99 14.84
N THR A 166 4.43 -17.59 16.08
CA THR A 166 3.53 -16.85 16.99
C THR A 166 3.90 -15.37 17.13
N THR A 167 5.09 -14.99 16.66
CA THR A 167 5.56 -13.60 16.64
C THR A 167 6.20 -13.27 15.28
N LEU A 168 6.46 -11.98 15.06
CA LEU A 168 7.26 -11.53 13.92
C LEU A 168 8.66 -12.19 13.99
N PRO A 169 9.14 -12.81 12.90
CA PRO A 169 10.43 -13.48 12.90
C PRO A 169 11.54 -12.47 13.08
N ARG A 170 12.55 -12.86 13.86
CA ARG A 170 13.76 -12.06 14.06
C ARG A 170 14.73 -12.24 12.91
N HIS A 171 15.69 -11.34 12.80
CA HIS A 171 16.75 -11.41 11.79
C HIS A 171 17.45 -12.77 11.77
N GLY A 172 17.32 -13.49 10.65
CA GLY A 172 17.87 -14.81 10.41
C GLY A 172 16.95 -15.98 10.74
N GLU A 173 15.78 -15.74 11.33
CA GLU A 173 14.80 -16.80 11.57
C GLU A 173 14.07 -17.19 10.28
N LEU A 174 13.81 -18.49 10.17
CA LEU A 174 13.08 -19.10 9.07
C LEU A 174 11.58 -19.16 9.37
N LEU A 175 10.79 -18.58 8.48
CA LEU A 175 9.38 -18.93 8.29
C LEU A 175 9.28 -20.09 7.29
N ASP A 176 8.86 -21.24 7.80
CA ASP A 176 8.63 -22.44 6.99
C ASP A 176 7.21 -22.43 6.42
N LEU A 177 7.08 -22.25 5.12
CA LEU A 177 5.77 -22.09 4.48
C LEU A 177 4.97 -23.38 4.44
N ALA A 178 5.64 -24.53 4.42
CA ALA A 178 4.98 -25.82 4.49
C ALA A 178 4.33 -26.06 5.86
N ALA A 179 4.78 -25.34 6.90
CA ALA A 179 4.21 -25.37 8.25
C ALA A 179 3.31 -24.16 8.55
N GLY A 180 3.06 -23.30 7.55
CA GLY A 180 2.16 -22.16 7.68
C GLY A 180 0.68 -22.57 7.66
N PRO A 181 -0.24 -21.59 7.83
CA PRO A 181 -1.68 -21.80 7.70
C PRO A 181 -2.05 -22.43 6.36
N ASP A 182 -3.17 -23.15 6.31
CA ASP A 182 -3.61 -23.92 5.13
C ASP A 182 -3.54 -23.11 3.83
N PHE A 183 -4.02 -21.86 3.83
CA PHE A 183 -4.00 -21.02 2.62
C PHE A 183 -2.59 -20.72 2.06
N VAL A 184 -1.55 -20.83 2.89
CA VAL A 184 -0.14 -20.72 2.48
C VAL A 184 0.45 -22.10 2.17
N SER A 185 0.28 -23.05 3.09
CA SER A 185 0.92 -24.37 2.99
C SER A 185 0.37 -25.22 1.84
N THR A 186 -0.87 -24.98 1.40
CA THR A 186 -1.47 -25.65 0.24
C THR A 186 -1.29 -24.88 -1.07
N CYS A 187 -0.68 -23.67 -1.05
CA CYS A 187 -0.42 -22.91 -2.27
C CYS A 187 0.48 -23.71 -3.21
N ARG A 188 0.05 -23.89 -4.47
CA ARG A 188 0.77 -24.74 -5.44
C ARG A 188 2.21 -24.31 -5.66
N ARG A 189 2.48 -23.01 -5.71
CA ARG A 189 3.84 -22.49 -5.91
C ARG A 189 4.74 -22.80 -4.71
N VAL A 190 4.23 -22.58 -3.50
CA VAL A 190 4.94 -22.91 -2.25
C VAL A 190 5.29 -24.40 -2.20
N VAL A 191 4.33 -25.26 -2.53
CA VAL A 191 4.50 -26.72 -2.55
C VAL A 191 5.55 -27.15 -3.57
N ARG A 192 5.47 -26.67 -4.82
CA ARG A 192 6.43 -27.02 -5.89
C ARG A 192 7.86 -26.55 -5.56
N GLN A 193 8.00 -25.40 -4.92
CA GLN A 193 9.31 -24.82 -4.60
C GLN A 193 9.87 -25.29 -3.25
N HIS A 194 9.08 -26.02 -2.44
CA HIS A 194 9.40 -26.31 -1.04
C HIS A 194 9.85 -25.04 -0.30
N GLY A 195 9.09 -23.97 -0.51
CA GLY A 195 9.47 -22.60 -0.17
C GLY A 195 9.59 -22.35 1.33
N GLY A 196 10.53 -21.49 1.68
CA GLY A 196 10.71 -20.92 3.02
C GLY A 196 11.26 -19.51 2.89
N LEU A 197 11.13 -18.72 3.95
CA LEU A 197 11.60 -17.33 3.98
C LEU A 197 12.48 -17.07 5.19
N VAL A 198 13.65 -16.47 4.99
CA VAL A 198 14.53 -16.02 6.08
C VAL A 198 14.44 -14.51 6.24
N MET A 199 14.17 -14.03 7.45
CA MET A 199 14.01 -12.59 7.73
C MET A 199 15.36 -11.85 7.72
N GLY A 200 15.49 -10.80 6.91
CA GLY A 200 16.59 -9.84 6.96
C GLY A 200 16.12 -8.49 7.49
N GLU A 201 16.38 -8.18 8.75
CA GLU A 201 16.09 -6.86 9.31
C GLU A 201 17.13 -5.85 8.84
N ARG A 202 16.70 -4.74 8.26
CA ARG A 202 17.62 -3.73 7.72
C ARG A 202 18.47 -3.08 8.82
N GLU A 203 17.91 -2.99 10.01
CA GLU A 203 18.50 -2.43 11.22
C GLU A 203 19.61 -3.32 11.77
N VAL A 204 19.64 -4.60 11.40
CA VAL A 204 20.63 -5.58 11.85
C VAL A 204 21.53 -5.99 10.68
N ASP A 205 22.78 -5.53 10.70
CA ASP A 205 23.79 -5.80 9.64
C ASP A 205 23.30 -5.44 8.22
N GLY A 206 22.43 -4.42 8.09
CA GLY A 206 21.86 -4.03 6.81
C GLY A 206 20.92 -5.08 6.19
N GLY A 207 20.48 -6.08 6.95
CA GLY A 207 19.72 -7.24 6.46
C GLY A 207 20.57 -8.37 5.89
N ASN A 208 21.89 -8.36 6.11
CA ASN A 208 22.82 -9.34 5.57
C ASN A 208 22.73 -10.69 6.29
N LEU A 209 22.48 -11.76 5.52
CA LEU A 209 22.32 -13.12 6.05
C LEU A 209 23.58 -13.99 5.91
N ALA A 210 24.72 -13.42 5.48
CA ALA A 210 25.96 -14.17 5.26
C ALA A 210 26.50 -14.89 6.52
N ARG A 211 26.20 -14.36 7.72
CA ARG A 211 26.60 -14.98 8.99
C ARG A 211 25.95 -16.34 9.25
N TYR A 212 24.87 -16.67 8.54
CA TYR A 212 24.14 -17.94 8.66
C TYR A 212 24.61 -19.00 7.66
N PHE A 213 25.68 -18.72 6.90
CA PHE A 213 26.26 -19.71 5.99
C PHE A 213 26.87 -20.88 6.76
N ALA A 214 26.42 -22.09 6.44
CA ALA A 214 27.01 -23.32 6.98
C ALA A 214 28.38 -23.61 6.34
N CYS A 215 28.63 -23.08 5.15
CA CYS A 215 29.90 -23.16 4.43
C CYS A 215 30.04 -21.99 3.44
N PRO A 216 31.25 -21.72 2.92
CA PRO A 216 31.40 -20.81 1.78
C PRO A 216 30.49 -21.21 0.61
N PRO A 217 29.92 -20.26 -0.15
CA PRO A 217 29.06 -20.57 -1.30
C PRO A 217 29.73 -21.54 -2.28
N ILE A 218 29.00 -22.57 -2.67
CA ILE A 218 29.50 -23.67 -3.50
C ILE A 218 29.26 -23.30 -4.97
N ALA A 219 30.33 -23.26 -5.76
CA ALA A 219 30.22 -23.04 -7.20
C ALA A 219 29.70 -24.31 -7.89
N VAL A 220 28.70 -24.18 -8.75
CA VAL A 220 28.10 -25.26 -9.56
C VAL A 220 28.04 -24.83 -11.02
N ALA A 221 28.12 -25.76 -11.97
CA ALA A 221 28.10 -25.41 -13.40
C ALA A 221 27.41 -26.45 -14.27
N ARG A 222 26.87 -26.00 -15.42
CA ARG A 222 26.40 -26.89 -16.49
C ARG A 222 27.60 -27.41 -17.33
N PRO A 223 27.51 -28.62 -17.93
CA PRO A 223 26.48 -29.62 -17.69
C PRO A 223 26.55 -30.16 -16.25
N PHE A 224 25.40 -30.44 -15.64
CA PHE A 224 25.31 -30.94 -14.27
C PHE A 224 24.59 -32.30 -14.25
N GLY A 225 25.29 -33.36 -13.85
CA GLY A 225 24.78 -34.74 -13.88
C GLY A 225 23.98 -35.12 -12.63
N GLY A 226 23.04 -36.05 -12.78
CA GLY A 226 22.36 -36.71 -11.65
C GLY A 226 21.25 -35.91 -10.96
N ALA A 227 20.89 -34.73 -11.47
CA ALA A 227 19.77 -33.93 -10.95
C ALA A 227 18.79 -33.60 -12.09
N GLY A 228 17.85 -34.50 -12.40
CA GLY A 228 16.87 -34.28 -13.47
C GLY A 228 16.03 -33.01 -13.27
N ALA A 229 15.89 -32.56 -12.02
CA ALA A 229 15.20 -31.34 -11.68
C ALA A 229 15.84 -30.08 -12.27
N ILE A 230 17.13 -30.04 -12.64
CA ILE A 230 17.75 -28.85 -13.24
C ILE A 230 17.21 -28.53 -14.64
N ASP A 231 16.68 -29.56 -15.32
CA ASP A 231 16.08 -29.48 -16.65
C ASP A 231 14.55 -29.48 -16.57
N ALA A 232 13.99 -29.40 -15.34
CA ALA A 232 12.58 -29.14 -15.13
C ALA A 232 12.18 -27.84 -15.85
N SER A 233 11.03 -27.90 -16.51
CA SER A 233 10.41 -26.77 -17.16
C SER A 233 10.04 -25.69 -16.14
N VAL A 234 9.90 -24.45 -16.62
CA VAL A 234 9.43 -23.34 -15.77
C VAL A 234 8.09 -23.67 -15.11
N ARG A 235 7.19 -24.39 -15.81
CA ARG A 235 5.87 -24.80 -15.30
C ARG A 235 5.94 -25.71 -14.08
N GLU A 236 6.94 -26.58 -14.03
CA GLU A 236 7.13 -27.50 -12.90
C GLU A 236 7.61 -26.78 -11.63
N ILE A 237 8.21 -25.60 -11.76
CA ILE A 237 8.67 -24.76 -10.65
C ILE A 237 7.69 -23.62 -10.34
N PHE A 238 7.02 -23.10 -11.36
CA PHE A 238 6.07 -21.99 -11.31
C PHE A 238 4.74 -22.45 -11.91
N PRO A 239 3.72 -22.74 -11.09
CA PRO A 239 2.42 -23.19 -11.59
C PRO A 239 1.73 -22.14 -12.47
N GLU A 240 0.90 -22.65 -13.39
CA GLU A 240 0.04 -21.84 -14.24
C GLU A 240 -1.07 -21.18 -13.43
N LEU A 241 -1.71 -20.16 -13.99
CA LEU A 241 -2.73 -19.35 -13.31
C LEU A 241 -3.95 -20.17 -12.88
N GLU A 242 -4.34 -21.16 -13.67
CA GLU A 242 -5.46 -22.05 -13.38
C GLU A 242 -5.14 -23.02 -12.24
N GLU A 243 -3.86 -23.27 -11.97
CA GLU A 243 -3.40 -24.17 -10.91
C GLU A 243 -3.11 -23.41 -9.60
N ASP A 244 -2.83 -22.11 -9.68
CA ASP A 244 -2.45 -21.26 -8.53
C ASP A 244 -3.43 -20.11 -8.34
N GLU A 245 -4.42 -20.34 -7.48
CA GLU A 245 -5.46 -19.37 -7.12
C GLU A 245 -4.88 -18.04 -6.62
N TRP A 246 -3.80 -18.09 -5.84
CA TRP A 246 -3.15 -16.86 -5.36
C TRP A 246 -2.51 -16.11 -6.51
N TYR A 247 -1.81 -16.80 -7.40
CA TYR A 247 -1.24 -16.16 -8.58
C TYR A 247 -2.32 -15.48 -9.43
N SER A 248 -3.43 -16.17 -9.67
CA SER A 248 -4.59 -15.63 -10.38
C SER A 248 -5.14 -14.39 -9.70
N ARG A 249 -5.41 -14.43 -8.39
CA ARG A 249 -5.94 -13.29 -7.62
C ARG A 249 -4.97 -12.10 -7.61
N LEU A 250 -3.68 -12.34 -7.40
CA LEU A 250 -2.68 -11.26 -7.38
C LEU A 250 -2.56 -10.58 -8.75
N LEU A 251 -2.70 -11.33 -9.84
CA LEU A 251 -2.80 -10.76 -11.18
C LEU A 251 -4.14 -10.07 -11.45
N GLN A 252 -5.21 -10.30 -10.69
CA GLN A 252 -6.49 -9.63 -10.95
C GLN A 252 -6.52 -8.16 -10.49
N ALA A 253 -5.49 -7.69 -9.78
CA ALA A 253 -5.37 -6.29 -9.38
C ALA A 253 -5.34 -5.37 -10.62
N PRO A 254 -6.26 -4.38 -10.73
CA PRO A 254 -6.31 -3.52 -11.90
C PRO A 254 -5.04 -2.67 -12.08
N LEU A 255 -4.77 -2.33 -13.33
CA LEU A 255 -3.69 -1.42 -13.68
C LEU A 255 -4.02 0.00 -13.18
N VAL A 256 -3.02 0.68 -12.63
CA VAL A 256 -3.09 2.08 -12.24
C VAL A 256 -2.21 2.94 -13.11
N PRO A 257 -2.59 4.20 -13.18
CA PRO A 257 -1.64 5.22 -13.48
C PRO A 257 -0.39 5.22 -12.57
N HIS A 258 0.81 5.04 -13.14
CA HIS A 258 2.07 5.27 -12.47
C HIS A 258 2.94 6.36 -13.17
N PRO A 259 3.63 7.22 -12.40
CA PRO A 259 4.66 8.10 -12.92
C PRO A 259 5.75 7.40 -13.72
N SER A 260 6.19 8.00 -14.83
CA SER A 260 7.34 7.52 -15.61
C SER A 260 8.26 8.66 -16.00
N ALA A 261 9.55 8.53 -15.70
CA ALA A 261 10.55 9.53 -16.11
C ALA A 261 10.73 9.60 -17.64
N ALA A 262 10.47 8.50 -18.35
CA ALA A 262 10.69 8.39 -19.79
C ALA A 262 9.49 8.89 -20.61
N THR A 263 8.28 8.49 -20.23
CA THR A 263 7.05 8.76 -20.99
C THR A 263 6.12 9.77 -20.30
N GLY A 264 6.53 10.31 -19.15
CA GLY A 264 5.65 11.06 -18.25
C GLY A 264 4.81 10.12 -17.40
N PHE A 265 4.18 9.15 -18.05
CA PHE A 265 3.17 8.30 -17.46
C PHE A 265 3.12 6.91 -18.12
N GLU A 266 2.83 5.86 -17.34
CA GLU A 266 2.57 4.51 -17.84
C GLU A 266 1.56 3.77 -16.94
N PHE A 267 0.79 2.83 -17.50
CA PHE A 267 -0.08 1.97 -16.71
C PHE A 267 0.67 0.72 -16.25
N ARG A 268 0.62 0.47 -14.93
CA ARG A 268 1.27 -0.68 -14.27
C ARG A 268 0.34 -1.30 -13.25
N GLN A 269 0.58 -2.56 -12.89
CA GLN A 269 -0.12 -3.17 -11.77
C GLN A 269 0.22 -2.42 -10.49
N SER A 270 -0.80 -2.16 -9.66
CA SER A 270 -0.62 -1.54 -8.35
C SER A 270 0.26 -2.39 -7.43
N LEU A 271 0.25 -3.70 -7.63
CA LEU A 271 1.09 -4.67 -6.94
C LEU A 271 2.13 -5.17 -7.93
N GLY A 272 3.42 -5.08 -7.59
CA GLY A 272 4.50 -5.57 -8.44
C GLY A 272 4.54 -7.10 -8.50
N VAL A 273 3.66 -7.70 -9.29
CA VAL A 273 3.56 -9.15 -9.48
C VAL A 273 4.27 -9.53 -10.78
N TYR A 274 5.19 -10.49 -10.72
CA TYR A 274 5.84 -10.98 -11.93
C TYR A 274 4.92 -11.91 -12.70
N ILE A 275 4.72 -11.60 -13.98
CA ILE A 275 4.13 -12.54 -14.94
C ILE A 275 5.23 -13.49 -15.40
N VAL A 276 5.20 -14.72 -14.88
CA VAL A 276 6.11 -15.80 -15.27
C VAL A 276 5.60 -16.47 -16.53
N THR A 277 6.45 -16.55 -17.56
CA THR A 277 6.13 -17.24 -18.82
C THR A 277 7.02 -18.47 -18.98
N PRO A 278 6.44 -19.64 -19.29
CA PRO A 278 7.22 -20.77 -19.76
C PRO A 278 7.83 -20.39 -21.11
N SER A 279 9.16 -20.36 -21.21
CA SER A 279 9.88 -20.17 -22.48
C SER A 279 9.67 -18.85 -23.23
N GLY A 280 9.19 -17.78 -22.58
CA GLY A 280 9.03 -16.46 -23.22
C GLY A 280 7.93 -16.39 -24.28
N ARG A 281 7.01 -17.37 -24.31
CA ARG A 281 5.87 -17.39 -25.23
C ARG A 281 4.78 -16.45 -24.70
N LYS A 282 4.70 -15.27 -25.30
CA LYS A 282 3.76 -14.21 -24.91
C LYS A 282 2.29 -14.65 -24.97
N GLU A 283 1.95 -15.52 -25.92
CA GLU A 283 0.59 -15.97 -26.24
C GLU A 283 -0.14 -16.59 -25.03
N GLU A 284 0.60 -17.17 -24.09
CA GLU A 284 0.04 -17.82 -22.91
C GLU A 284 -0.29 -16.82 -21.78
N ALA A 285 0.44 -15.70 -21.71
CA ALA A 285 0.21 -14.65 -20.72
C ALA A 285 -0.81 -13.59 -21.19
N LEU A 286 -1.08 -13.52 -22.50
CA LEU A 286 -2.00 -12.58 -23.13
C LEU A 286 -3.42 -12.64 -22.53
N PRO A 287 -4.06 -13.81 -22.34
CA PRO A 287 -5.40 -13.89 -21.74
C PRO A 287 -5.47 -13.38 -20.29
N ALA A 288 -4.36 -13.50 -19.53
CA ALA A 288 -4.29 -12.95 -18.18
C ALA A 288 -4.21 -11.42 -18.18
N LEU A 289 -3.41 -10.86 -19.10
CA LEU A 289 -3.31 -9.42 -19.32
C LEU A 289 -4.61 -8.83 -19.86
N GLU A 290 -5.26 -9.49 -20.82
CA GLU A 290 -6.56 -9.05 -21.37
C GLU A 290 -7.64 -8.97 -20.30
N ARG A 291 -7.71 -9.97 -19.40
CA ARG A 291 -8.62 -9.93 -18.24
C ARG A 291 -8.36 -8.74 -17.31
N GLN A 292 -7.11 -8.34 -17.12
CA GLN A 292 -6.77 -7.14 -16.33
C GLN A 292 -7.24 -5.86 -17.01
N VAL A 293 -7.06 -5.78 -18.34
CA VAL A 293 -7.49 -4.64 -19.15
C VAL A 293 -9.00 -4.46 -19.09
N SER A 294 -9.77 -5.54 -19.20
CA SER A 294 -11.23 -5.50 -19.10
C SER A 294 -11.73 -5.05 -17.72
N ARG A 295 -10.91 -5.21 -16.68
CA ARG A 295 -11.20 -4.78 -15.30
C ARG A 295 -10.64 -3.40 -14.97
N MET A 296 -9.98 -2.73 -15.91
CA MET A 296 -9.52 -1.36 -15.72
C MET A 296 -10.73 -0.43 -15.69
N ALA A 297 -11.06 0.11 -14.52
CA ALA A 297 -12.02 1.20 -14.45
C ALA A 297 -11.43 2.41 -15.18
N PRO A 298 -12.11 2.98 -16.20
CA PRO A 298 -11.68 4.25 -16.77
C PRO A 298 -11.56 5.30 -15.68
N LEU A 299 -10.49 6.07 -15.80
CA LEU A 299 -10.30 7.29 -15.03
C LEU A 299 -11.57 8.15 -15.18
N ALA A 300 -12.06 8.76 -14.11
CA ALA A 300 -13.25 9.60 -14.18
C ALA A 300 -13.06 10.73 -15.18
N ARG A 301 -11.83 11.24 -15.35
CA ARG A 301 -11.52 12.16 -16.44
C ARG A 301 -11.77 11.56 -17.82
N GLY A 302 -11.31 10.33 -18.03
CA GLY A 302 -11.52 9.62 -19.29
C GLY A 302 -13.02 9.46 -19.57
N THR A 303 -13.78 9.06 -18.54
CA THR A 303 -15.24 8.99 -18.60
C THR A 303 -15.87 10.33 -19.00
N LEU A 304 -15.45 11.45 -18.40
CA LEU A 304 -15.95 12.79 -18.72
C LEU A 304 -15.61 13.25 -20.15
N ARG A 305 -14.47 12.82 -20.69
CA ARG A 305 -14.08 13.08 -22.09
C ARG A 305 -14.84 12.21 -23.07
N GLY A 306 -15.02 10.93 -22.72
CA GLY A 306 -15.74 9.95 -23.52
C GLY A 306 -17.25 10.16 -23.54
N ASP A 307 -17.80 10.85 -22.54
CA ASP A 307 -19.23 11.17 -22.41
C ASP A 307 -19.47 12.69 -22.30
N PRO A 308 -19.54 13.41 -23.44
CA PRO A 308 -19.84 14.84 -23.46
C PRO A 308 -21.21 15.20 -22.88
N ALA A 309 -22.17 14.26 -22.88
CA ALA A 309 -23.51 14.50 -22.34
C ALA A 309 -23.47 14.51 -20.81
N LEU A 310 -22.79 13.55 -20.20
CA LEU A 310 -22.55 13.54 -18.75
C LEU A 310 -21.79 14.78 -18.32
N ARG A 311 -20.70 15.14 -19.02
CA ARG A 311 -19.94 16.37 -18.72
C ARG A 311 -20.81 17.61 -18.80
N ARG A 312 -21.62 17.75 -19.86
CA ARG A 312 -22.53 18.88 -20.03
C ARG A 312 -23.54 18.93 -18.87
N HIS A 313 -24.16 17.81 -18.54
CA HIS A 313 -25.12 17.70 -17.45
C HIS A 313 -24.50 18.11 -16.10
N LEU A 314 -23.28 17.64 -15.80
CA LEU A 314 -22.55 18.01 -14.60
C LEU A 314 -22.20 19.50 -14.58
N ARG A 315 -21.73 20.05 -15.71
CA ARG A 315 -21.43 21.48 -15.83
C ARG A 315 -22.67 22.34 -15.65
N GLU A 316 -23.81 21.95 -16.22
CA GLU A 316 -25.08 22.67 -16.10
C GLU A 316 -25.64 22.61 -14.68
N SER A 317 -25.54 21.46 -14.01
CA SER A 317 -26.04 21.26 -12.65
C SER A 317 -25.16 21.92 -11.57
N VAL A 318 -23.84 21.97 -11.78
CA VAL A 318 -22.88 22.52 -10.81
C VAL A 318 -22.50 23.97 -11.11
N GLY A 319 -22.56 24.39 -12.37
CA GLY A 319 -22.10 25.70 -12.84
C GLY A 319 -20.58 25.80 -13.03
N VAL A 320 -19.86 24.69 -12.89
CA VAL A 320 -18.39 24.60 -13.05
C VAL A 320 -18.08 23.40 -13.93
N ASP A 321 -17.10 23.55 -14.83
CA ASP A 321 -16.68 22.44 -15.69
C ASP A 321 -15.84 21.44 -14.87
N PRO A 322 -16.23 20.15 -14.78
CA PRO A 322 -15.41 19.16 -14.08
C PRO A 322 -14.02 18.99 -14.70
N GLU A 323 -13.82 19.33 -15.99
CA GLU A 323 -12.48 19.33 -16.58
C GLU A 323 -11.51 20.36 -15.99
N SER A 324 -12.03 21.39 -15.33
CA SER A 324 -11.21 22.42 -14.67
C SER A 324 -10.73 22.00 -13.27
N ALA A 325 -11.11 20.82 -12.79
CA ALA A 325 -10.72 20.33 -11.47
C ALA A 325 -9.23 20.02 -11.38
N THR A 326 -8.67 20.13 -10.17
CA THR A 326 -7.36 19.57 -9.84
C THR A 326 -7.52 18.05 -9.70
N TYR A 327 -6.83 17.28 -10.54
CA TYR A 327 -6.91 15.82 -10.55
C TYR A 327 -5.90 15.21 -9.57
N VAL A 328 -6.37 14.35 -8.68
CA VAL A 328 -5.57 13.67 -7.67
C VAL A 328 -5.80 12.16 -7.75
N GLN A 329 -4.76 11.39 -8.07
CA GLN A 329 -4.75 9.93 -8.01
C GLN A 329 -4.25 9.48 -6.64
N LEU A 330 -5.03 8.61 -6.00
CA LEU A 330 -4.62 7.89 -4.80
C LEU A 330 -4.05 6.53 -5.20
N GLU A 331 -2.85 6.23 -4.72
CA GLU A 331 -2.21 4.92 -4.95
C GLU A 331 -2.59 3.91 -3.87
N ILE A 332 -3.00 4.40 -2.71
CA ILE A 332 -3.36 3.62 -1.53
C ILE A 332 -4.88 3.49 -1.41
N PRO A 333 -5.41 2.32 -1.05
CA PRO A 333 -6.84 2.11 -0.84
C PRO A 333 -7.31 2.71 0.50
N LEU A 334 -7.47 4.04 0.53
CA LEU A 334 -7.90 4.80 1.70
C LEU A 334 -9.36 4.55 2.11
N LEU A 335 -10.25 4.18 1.19
CA LEU A 335 -11.64 3.84 1.51
C LEU A 335 -11.72 2.57 2.34
N SER A 336 -10.96 1.53 2.02
CA SER A 336 -10.99 0.27 2.77
C SER A 336 -10.14 0.33 4.05
N THR A 337 -9.04 1.09 4.06
CA THR A 337 -8.17 1.17 5.24
C THR A 337 -8.66 2.12 6.34
N THR A 338 -9.49 3.10 6.01
CA THR A 338 -10.02 4.03 7.02
C THR A 338 -11.27 3.49 7.72
N PRO A 339 -11.58 3.93 8.96
CA PRO A 339 -12.76 3.44 9.68
C PRO A 339 -14.10 3.76 9.00
N PRO A 340 -15.18 3.02 9.33
CA PRO A 340 -16.55 3.34 8.92
C PRO A 340 -16.94 4.80 9.20
N ALA A 341 -17.82 5.37 8.38
CA ALA A 341 -18.13 6.81 8.36
C ALA A 341 -18.69 7.36 9.69
N ASP A 342 -19.34 6.53 10.49
CA ASP A 342 -19.89 6.87 11.81
C ASP A 342 -18.82 7.06 12.89
N TRP A 343 -17.59 6.60 12.65
CA TRP A 343 -16.45 6.79 13.57
C TRP A 343 -15.72 8.11 13.35
N TRP A 344 -16.10 8.87 12.32
CA TRP A 344 -15.44 10.11 11.95
C TRP A 344 -15.99 11.30 12.73
N ASN A 345 -15.10 12.04 13.35
CA ASN A 345 -15.35 13.37 13.89
C ASN A 345 -15.33 14.41 12.77
N GLN A 346 -16.52 14.77 12.30
CA GLN A 346 -16.73 15.70 11.19
C GLN A 346 -16.27 17.13 11.52
N GLY A 347 -16.34 17.55 12.79
CA GLY A 347 -15.83 18.85 13.23
C GLY A 347 -14.31 18.97 13.13
N VAL A 348 -13.58 17.92 13.54
CA VAL A 348 -12.12 17.85 13.38
C VAL A 348 -11.72 17.81 11.91
N LEU A 349 -12.50 17.09 11.10
CA LEU A 349 -12.27 16.97 9.66
C LEU A 349 -12.35 18.33 8.94
N MET A 350 -13.19 19.25 9.43
CA MET A 350 -13.30 20.60 8.87
C MET A 350 -12.18 21.56 9.28
N ALA A 351 -11.43 21.24 10.33
CA ALA A 351 -10.35 22.09 10.82
C ALA A 351 -9.12 21.99 9.90
N GLY A 352 -8.56 23.16 9.55
CA GLY A 352 -7.26 23.25 8.88
C GLY A 352 -7.29 23.06 7.36
N LEU A 353 -8.45 23.09 6.71
CA LEU A 353 -8.56 22.96 5.25
C LEU A 353 -8.02 24.20 4.51
N GLY A 354 -6.89 24.06 3.83
CA GLY A 354 -6.33 25.10 2.94
C GLY A 354 -7.14 25.32 1.66
N ALA A 355 -6.97 26.47 1.01
CA ALA A 355 -7.59 26.75 -0.31
C ALA A 355 -6.68 26.36 -1.49
N ARG A 356 -5.37 26.22 -1.23
CA ARG A 356 -4.37 25.89 -2.25
C ARG A 356 -3.36 24.89 -1.71
N ALA A 357 -2.82 24.07 -2.60
CA ALA A 357 -1.69 23.18 -2.33
C ALA A 357 -0.54 23.55 -3.27
N GLN A 358 0.70 23.45 -2.79
CA GLN A 358 1.91 23.67 -3.59
C GLN A 358 2.42 22.33 -4.13
N PRO A 359 2.25 22.01 -5.43
CA PRO A 359 2.73 20.74 -5.95
C PRO A 359 4.26 20.70 -6.04
N ARG A 360 4.81 19.49 -6.20
CA ARG A 360 6.24 19.24 -6.44
C ARG A 360 6.43 18.38 -7.68
N LEU A 361 7.51 18.64 -8.41
CA LEU A 361 7.93 17.78 -9.49
C LEU A 361 8.60 16.53 -8.92
N GLU A 362 8.07 15.34 -9.21
CA GLU A 362 8.56 14.10 -8.63
C GLU A 362 10.02 13.80 -9.00
N SER A 363 10.44 14.15 -10.22
CA SER A 363 11.79 13.86 -10.71
C SER A 363 12.89 14.74 -10.10
N SER A 364 12.56 15.95 -9.63
CA SER A 364 13.55 16.94 -9.16
C SER A 364 13.27 17.48 -7.76
N GLY A 365 12.09 17.22 -7.19
CA GLY A 365 11.59 17.85 -5.97
C GLY A 365 11.21 19.32 -6.13
N GLU A 366 11.33 19.91 -7.33
CA GLU A 366 11.07 21.33 -7.60
C GLU A 366 9.63 21.72 -7.24
N LEU A 367 9.46 22.86 -6.56
CA LEU A 367 8.14 23.41 -6.26
C LEU A 367 7.49 23.95 -7.54
N LEU A 368 6.26 23.51 -7.81
CA LEU A 368 5.44 24.01 -8.93
C LEU A 368 4.42 25.03 -8.42
N PRO A 369 3.91 25.95 -9.27
CA PRO A 369 2.91 26.94 -8.86
C PRO A 369 1.71 26.32 -8.11
N ALA A 370 1.29 26.96 -7.03
CA ALA A 370 0.19 26.49 -6.21
C ALA A 370 -1.09 26.29 -7.02
N VAL A 371 -1.77 25.16 -6.82
CA VAL A 371 -3.06 24.83 -7.44
C VAL A 371 -4.19 25.01 -6.43
N SER A 372 -5.38 25.35 -6.90
CA SER A 372 -6.57 25.39 -6.04
C SER A 372 -6.99 23.98 -5.66
N ILE A 373 -7.44 23.82 -4.43
CA ILE A 373 -8.09 22.60 -3.92
C ILE A 373 -9.57 22.82 -3.60
N ASP A 374 -10.16 23.86 -4.20
CA ASP A 374 -11.60 24.16 -4.09
C ASP A 374 -12.44 23.43 -5.16
N ASN A 375 -11.82 22.89 -6.19
CA ASN A 375 -12.45 22.08 -7.23
C ASN A 375 -11.52 20.90 -7.53
N VAL A 376 -11.80 19.73 -6.97
CA VAL A 376 -10.88 18.58 -7.00
C VAL A 376 -11.62 17.34 -7.47
N LEU A 377 -10.98 16.58 -8.36
CA LEU A 377 -11.42 15.25 -8.75
C LEU A 377 -10.41 14.25 -8.19
N ILE A 378 -10.86 13.41 -7.27
CA ILE A 378 -10.05 12.40 -6.58
C ILE A 378 -10.38 11.03 -7.19
N GLU A 379 -9.37 10.33 -7.71
CA GLU A 379 -9.48 8.96 -8.18
C GLU A 379 -8.94 8.03 -7.10
N PHE A 380 -9.79 7.12 -6.62
CA PHE A 380 -9.43 6.16 -5.58
C PHE A 380 -8.54 5.05 -6.16
N SER A 381 -7.75 4.41 -5.29
CA SER A 381 -6.90 3.30 -5.69
C SER A 381 -7.75 2.12 -6.18
N PRO A 382 -7.39 1.40 -7.25
CA PRO A 382 -8.10 0.18 -7.61
C PRO A 382 -7.81 -0.97 -6.64
N LEU A 383 -6.83 -0.83 -5.75
CA LEU A 383 -6.64 -1.76 -4.63
C LEU A 383 -7.85 -1.82 -3.70
N GLU A 384 -8.75 -0.85 -3.75
CA GLU A 384 -10.04 -0.86 -3.03
C GLU A 384 -10.93 -2.05 -3.43
N ALA A 385 -10.71 -2.58 -4.64
CA ALA A 385 -11.51 -3.66 -5.23
C ALA A 385 -10.70 -4.86 -5.71
N ALA A 386 -9.36 -4.81 -5.64
CA ALA A 386 -8.45 -5.80 -6.25
C ALA A 386 -8.64 -7.25 -5.74
N PHE A 387 -9.31 -7.43 -4.59
CA PHE A 387 -9.55 -8.72 -3.97
C PHE A 387 -11.03 -9.06 -3.80
N LEU A 388 -11.92 -8.26 -4.39
CA LEU A 388 -13.32 -8.62 -4.48
C LEU A 388 -13.49 -9.65 -5.59
N ASP A 389 -14.19 -10.75 -5.29
CA ASP A 389 -14.62 -11.69 -6.33
C ASP A 389 -15.78 -11.07 -7.11
N LEU A 390 -15.42 -10.19 -8.05
CA LEU A 390 -16.38 -9.44 -8.86
C LEU A 390 -17.21 -10.35 -9.77
N ASP A 391 -16.68 -11.53 -10.10
CA ASP A 391 -17.40 -12.52 -10.91
C ASP A 391 -18.50 -13.19 -10.06
N ALA A 392 -18.25 -13.41 -8.77
CA ALA A 392 -19.26 -13.89 -7.81
C ALA A 392 -20.24 -12.79 -7.35
N HIS A 393 -19.87 -11.52 -7.49
CA HIS A 393 -20.65 -10.36 -7.02
C HIS A 393 -20.89 -9.30 -8.11
N PRO A 394 -21.55 -9.65 -9.22
CA PRO A 394 -21.71 -8.77 -10.38
C PRO A 394 -22.53 -7.50 -10.11
N GLU A 395 -23.33 -7.47 -9.04
CA GLU A 395 -24.15 -6.34 -8.62
C GLU A 395 -23.38 -5.23 -7.91
N VAL A 396 -22.13 -5.50 -7.49
CA VAL A 396 -21.34 -4.56 -6.70
C VAL A 396 -20.96 -3.35 -7.55
N ARG A 397 -21.36 -2.17 -7.07
CA ARG A 397 -20.94 -0.88 -7.63
C ARG A 397 -19.77 -0.34 -6.83
N LEU A 398 -18.63 -0.22 -7.50
CA LEU A 398 -17.39 0.26 -6.91
C LEU A 398 -17.32 1.77 -6.99
N VAL A 399 -17.01 2.44 -5.88
CA VAL A 399 -16.70 3.88 -5.90
C VAL A 399 -15.31 4.04 -6.51
N THR A 400 -15.23 4.67 -7.68
CA THR A 400 -13.97 4.86 -8.40
C THR A 400 -13.41 6.26 -8.21
N SER A 401 -14.26 7.27 -8.07
CA SER A 401 -13.82 8.65 -7.96
C SER A 401 -14.82 9.54 -7.22
N LEU A 402 -14.33 10.66 -6.72
CA LEU A 402 -15.11 11.72 -6.09
C LEU A 402 -14.75 13.05 -6.74
N TRP A 403 -15.74 13.73 -7.32
CA TRP A 403 -15.61 15.14 -7.67
C TRP A 403 -16.17 15.99 -6.54
N LEU A 404 -15.34 16.86 -5.97
CA LEU A 404 -15.63 17.65 -4.79
C LEU A 404 -15.34 19.13 -5.09
N LEU A 405 -16.37 19.96 -4.94
CA LEU A 405 -16.26 21.41 -4.97
C LEU A 405 -16.44 21.96 -3.56
N ARG A 406 -15.63 22.93 -3.18
CA ARG A 406 -15.68 23.60 -1.88
C ARG A 406 -15.97 25.08 -2.08
N ARG A 407 -16.81 25.63 -1.21
CA ARG A 407 -17.08 27.07 -1.08
C ARG A 407 -17.11 27.42 0.40
N GLY A 408 -15.97 27.86 0.92
CA GLY A 408 -15.82 28.14 2.35
C GLY A 408 -15.91 26.85 3.17
N GLN A 409 -16.99 26.68 3.93
CA GLN A 409 -17.28 25.48 4.73
C GLN A 409 -18.28 24.52 4.04
N ASP A 410 -18.87 24.94 2.93
CA ASP A 410 -19.84 24.13 2.19
C ASP A 410 -19.15 23.37 1.06
N PHE A 411 -19.71 22.21 0.73
CA PHE A 411 -19.25 21.36 -0.34
C PHE A 411 -20.39 20.98 -1.27
N ARG A 412 -20.04 20.71 -2.51
CA ARG A 412 -20.90 20.03 -3.47
C ARG A 412 -20.10 18.87 -4.05
N PHE A 413 -20.69 17.68 -4.09
CA PHE A 413 -19.96 16.51 -4.54
C PHE A 413 -20.75 15.65 -5.52
N THR A 414 -20.01 14.89 -6.33
CA THR A 414 -20.52 13.84 -7.21
C THR A 414 -19.63 12.61 -7.06
N VAL A 415 -20.24 11.45 -6.82
CA VAL A 415 -19.51 10.18 -6.70
C VAL A 415 -19.60 9.43 -8.02
N PHE A 416 -18.46 9.01 -8.56
CA PHE A 416 -18.40 8.16 -9.75
C PHE A 416 -18.33 6.71 -9.32
N VAL A 417 -19.14 5.88 -9.96
CA VAL A 417 -19.24 4.45 -9.70
C VAL A 417 -19.01 3.65 -10.96
N HIS A 418 -18.38 2.50 -10.80
CA HIS A 418 -18.19 1.51 -11.85
C HIS A 418 -18.91 0.21 -11.49
N SER A 419 -19.55 -0.40 -12.49
CA SER A 419 -20.19 -1.69 -12.41
C SER A 419 -19.40 -2.67 -13.29
N PRO A 420 -18.46 -3.44 -12.73
CA PRO A 420 -17.55 -4.29 -13.51
C PRO A 420 -18.29 -5.26 -14.43
N ALA A 421 -19.36 -5.89 -13.95
CA ALA A 421 -20.12 -6.90 -14.72
C ALA A 421 -20.79 -6.34 -15.99
N SER A 422 -21.16 -5.07 -16.00
CA SER A 422 -21.78 -4.42 -17.15
C SER A 422 -20.82 -3.52 -17.94
N GLY A 423 -19.58 -3.36 -17.47
CA GLY A 423 -18.67 -2.31 -17.94
C GLY A 423 -19.24 -0.89 -17.76
N GLY A 424 -20.31 -0.75 -16.96
CA GLY A 424 -21.07 0.49 -16.86
C GLY A 424 -20.39 1.51 -15.95
N HIS A 425 -20.51 2.78 -16.31
CA HIS A 425 -20.09 3.92 -15.50
C HIS A 425 -21.29 4.79 -15.16
N GLY A 426 -21.29 5.31 -13.93
CA GLY A 426 -22.34 6.20 -13.47
C GLY A 426 -21.79 7.30 -12.57
N ALA A 427 -22.59 8.35 -12.43
CA ALA A 427 -22.35 9.43 -11.48
C ALA A 427 -23.58 9.57 -10.56
N VAL A 428 -23.34 9.75 -9.27
CA VAL A 428 -24.36 9.97 -8.25
C VAL A 428 -24.14 11.36 -7.66
N GLY A 429 -25.06 12.28 -7.96
CA GLY A 429 -24.99 13.68 -7.58
C GLY A 429 -25.47 14.62 -8.70
N PRO A 430 -25.20 15.94 -8.59
CA PRO A 430 -24.51 16.58 -7.47
C PRO A 430 -25.35 16.60 -6.18
N VAL A 431 -24.67 16.51 -5.04
CA VAL A 431 -25.27 16.63 -3.70
C VAL A 431 -24.62 17.81 -2.98
N ASP A 432 -25.43 18.68 -2.39
CA ASP A 432 -24.97 19.79 -1.55
C ASP A 432 -24.79 19.34 -0.11
N LEU A 433 -23.69 19.77 0.49
CA LEU A 433 -23.27 19.42 1.84
C LEU A 433 -22.87 20.70 2.58
N ALA A 434 -23.59 21.06 3.62
CA ALA A 434 -23.25 22.20 4.48
C ALA A 434 -22.65 21.70 5.79
N PHE A 435 -21.67 22.41 6.33
CA PHE A 435 -21.19 22.15 7.69
C PHE A 435 -21.96 23.01 8.69
N SER A 436 -22.50 22.39 9.74
CA SER A 436 -23.20 23.08 10.81
C SER A 436 -22.25 23.34 11.97
N GLU A 437 -21.91 24.62 12.20
CA GLU A 437 -21.07 25.02 13.34
C GLU A 437 -21.74 24.73 14.69
N THR A 438 -23.08 24.64 14.73
CA THR A 438 -23.83 24.35 15.97
C THR A 438 -23.76 22.87 16.34
N THR A 439 -23.89 21.98 15.36
CA THR A 439 -23.88 20.52 15.61
C THR A 439 -22.51 19.89 15.38
N HIS A 440 -21.58 20.63 14.79
CA HIS A 440 -20.27 20.17 14.32
C HIS A 440 -20.37 18.96 13.38
N ARG A 441 -21.43 18.93 12.55
CA ARG A 441 -21.72 17.84 11.60
C ARG A 441 -22.03 18.40 10.22
N PHE A 442 -21.76 17.59 9.22
CA PHE A 442 -22.21 17.80 7.86
C PHE A 442 -23.68 17.44 7.72
N GLU A 443 -24.38 18.26 6.95
CA GLU A 443 -25.80 18.14 6.63
C GLU A 443 -25.95 18.19 5.12
N VAL A 444 -26.63 17.20 4.54
CA VAL A 444 -27.05 17.23 3.15
C VAL A 444 -28.16 18.27 3.02
N VAL A 445 -28.01 19.16 2.05
CA VAL A 445 -28.99 20.19 1.72
C VAL A 445 -29.86 19.69 0.57
N ALA A 446 -31.13 19.42 0.86
CA ALA A 446 -32.12 19.03 -0.14
C ALA A 446 -32.52 20.22 -1.03
N ARG A 447 -33.19 19.93 -2.16
CA ARG A 447 -33.60 20.96 -3.14
C ARG A 447 -34.59 21.98 -2.57
N ASP A 448 -35.38 21.58 -1.58
CA ASP A 448 -36.32 22.44 -0.85
C ASP A 448 -35.63 23.24 0.27
N GLY A 449 -34.31 23.10 0.43
CA GLY A 449 -33.52 23.73 1.48
C GLY A 449 -33.52 22.98 2.81
N ALA A 450 -34.23 21.84 2.93
CA ALA A 450 -34.19 21.03 4.13
C ALA A 450 -32.78 20.48 4.36
N ARG A 451 -32.36 20.44 5.64
CA ARG A 451 -31.03 19.96 6.04
C ARG A 451 -31.17 18.67 6.81
N VAL A 452 -30.48 17.63 6.35
CA VAL A 452 -30.49 16.31 6.97
C VAL A 452 -29.06 15.91 7.30
N PRO A 453 -28.75 15.46 8.53
CA PRO A 453 -27.40 15.00 8.86
C PRO A 453 -26.89 13.98 7.85
N LEU A 454 -25.63 14.10 7.42
CA LEU A 454 -25.05 13.30 6.32
C LEU A 454 -25.25 11.79 6.50
N LEU A 455 -25.07 11.28 7.71
CA LEU A 455 -25.23 9.85 8.05
C LEU A 455 -26.69 9.38 8.01
N LEU A 456 -27.66 10.29 7.99
CA LEU A 456 -29.11 10.02 7.97
C LEU A 456 -29.74 10.36 6.61
N ALA A 457 -28.96 10.85 5.65
CA ALA A 457 -29.47 11.37 4.37
C ALA A 457 -29.87 10.28 3.35
N GLY A 458 -29.89 9.00 3.75
CA GLY A 458 -30.25 7.87 2.88
C GLY A 458 -29.23 7.58 1.76
N LEU A 459 -28.04 8.18 1.81
CA LEU A 459 -26.96 7.91 0.87
C LEU A 459 -26.30 6.56 1.19
N PRO A 460 -25.81 5.82 0.18
CA PRO A 460 -25.02 4.61 0.41
C PRO A 460 -23.79 4.90 1.30
N ALA A 461 -23.51 4.01 2.27
CA ALA A 461 -22.42 4.20 3.23
C ALA A 461 -21.05 4.40 2.55
N ALA A 462 -20.79 3.70 1.45
CA ALA A 462 -19.57 3.87 0.66
C ALA A 462 -19.43 5.28 0.07
N HIS A 463 -20.53 5.91 -0.36
CA HIS A 463 -20.51 7.27 -0.89
C HIS A 463 -20.20 8.28 0.23
N VAL A 464 -20.84 8.10 1.39
CA VAL A 464 -20.57 8.95 2.56
C VAL A 464 -19.11 8.84 2.99
N LYS A 465 -18.59 7.61 3.09
CA LYS A 465 -17.18 7.35 3.40
C LYS A 465 -16.24 8.00 2.39
N ALA A 466 -16.54 7.91 1.10
CA ALA A 466 -15.75 8.53 0.05
C ALA A 466 -15.65 10.05 0.21
N VAL A 467 -16.74 10.72 0.56
CA VAL A 467 -16.74 12.17 0.83
C VAL A 467 -15.85 12.50 2.03
N LEU A 468 -15.97 11.76 3.13
CA LEU A 468 -15.16 12.01 4.34
C LEU A 468 -13.66 11.78 4.09
N VAL A 469 -13.31 10.70 3.38
CA VAL A 469 -11.94 10.42 2.95
C VAL A 469 -11.42 11.52 2.01
N GLY A 470 -12.24 11.98 1.06
CA GLY A 470 -11.90 13.08 0.16
C GLY A 470 -11.56 14.37 0.91
N ILE A 471 -12.40 14.77 1.87
CA ILE A 471 -12.13 15.94 2.72
C ILE A 471 -10.87 15.72 3.56
N SER A 472 -10.63 14.50 4.05
CA SER A 472 -9.39 14.17 4.78
C SER A 472 -8.15 14.34 3.91
N VAL A 473 -8.20 13.90 2.66
CA VAL A 473 -7.12 14.08 1.69
C VAL A 473 -6.83 15.57 1.48
N LEU A 474 -7.87 16.40 1.28
CA LEU A 474 -7.70 17.85 1.12
C LEU A 474 -7.10 18.49 2.38
N ARG A 475 -7.49 18.00 3.56
CA ARG A 475 -6.94 18.45 4.83
C ARG A 475 -5.46 18.10 4.98
N SER A 476 -5.04 16.91 4.57
CA SER A 476 -3.65 16.48 4.64
C SER A 476 -2.70 17.30 3.76
N LEU A 477 -3.22 17.95 2.71
CA LEU A 477 -2.47 18.90 1.88
C LEU A 477 -2.19 20.23 2.58
N SER A 478 -2.84 20.49 3.72
CA SER A 478 -2.55 21.65 4.56
C SER A 478 -1.26 21.45 5.34
N PRO A 479 -0.38 22.46 5.44
CA PRO A 479 0.82 22.39 6.26
C PRO A 479 0.51 22.43 7.77
N ALA A 480 -0.74 22.68 8.16
CA ALA A 480 -1.14 22.76 9.56
C ALA A 480 -1.14 21.37 10.22
N CYS A 481 -0.53 21.28 11.40
CA CYS A 481 -0.67 20.11 12.24
C CYS A 481 -2.12 19.97 12.70
N ALA A 482 -2.69 18.77 12.57
CA ALA A 482 -4.10 18.56 12.85
C ALA A 482 -4.34 17.17 13.48
N PRO A 483 -5.26 17.05 14.45
CA PRO A 483 -5.62 15.75 15.03
C PRO A 483 -6.32 14.87 13.99
N ASP A 484 -6.10 13.57 14.00
CA ASP A 484 -6.78 12.66 13.09
C ASP A 484 -8.30 12.71 13.29
N PRO A 485 -9.10 12.64 12.21
CA PRO A 485 -10.54 12.81 12.29
C PRO A 485 -11.25 11.57 12.85
N TYR A 486 -10.54 10.52 13.25
CA TYR A 486 -11.09 9.32 13.87
C TYR A 486 -10.08 8.77 14.90
N PRO A 487 -10.57 8.07 15.94
CA PRO A 487 -9.71 7.53 16.99
C PRO A 487 -8.88 6.33 16.52
N LEU A 488 -7.63 6.27 16.98
CA LEU A 488 -6.77 5.08 16.90
C LEU A 488 -7.24 4.00 17.88
N VAL A 489 -7.64 4.42 19.09
CA VAL A 489 -8.15 3.54 20.14
C VAL A 489 -9.31 4.25 20.84
N ALA A 490 -10.38 3.53 21.12
CA ALA A 490 -11.48 4.00 21.95
C ALA A 490 -11.66 3.03 23.13
N THR A 491 -11.73 3.55 24.35
CA THR A 491 -11.99 2.76 25.57
C THR A 491 -13.21 3.33 26.28
N ALA A 492 -14.13 2.44 26.65
CA ALA A 492 -15.24 2.80 27.52
C ALA A 492 -14.72 3.01 28.94
N HIS A 493 -15.14 4.10 29.58
CA HIS A 493 -14.81 4.40 30.97
C HIS A 493 -16.08 4.90 31.66
N ASP A 494 -16.21 4.69 32.98
CA ASP A 494 -17.32 5.22 33.77
C ASP A 494 -17.57 6.70 33.47
N GLY A 495 -18.68 6.99 32.78
CA GLY A 495 -19.09 8.34 32.38
C GLY A 495 -18.75 8.81 30.95
N GLY A 496 -18.07 8.01 30.10
CA GLY A 496 -17.81 8.40 28.71
C GLY A 496 -16.89 7.48 27.88
N ILE A 497 -16.53 7.93 26.67
CA ILE A 497 -15.59 7.23 25.77
C ILE A 497 -14.28 8.00 25.74
N ARG A 498 -13.18 7.41 26.22
CA ARG A 498 -11.85 7.98 26.02
C ARG A 498 -11.33 7.54 24.67
N SER A 499 -10.88 8.50 23.87
CA SER A 499 -10.31 8.24 22.56
C SER A 499 -8.85 8.67 22.51
N VAL A 500 -8.03 7.93 21.79
CA VAL A 500 -6.68 8.36 21.44
C VAL A 500 -6.71 8.71 19.97
N VAL A 501 -6.29 9.93 19.61
CA VAL A 501 -6.12 10.34 18.21
C VAL A 501 -4.66 10.68 18.01
N ALA A 502 -4.10 10.40 16.83
CA ALA A 502 -2.78 10.96 16.52
C ALA A 502 -2.93 12.44 16.17
N VAL A 503 -1.95 13.27 16.55
CA VAL A 503 -1.82 14.64 16.04
C VAL A 503 -0.66 14.62 15.08
N ARG A 504 -0.95 14.85 13.80
CA ARG A 504 0.05 14.69 12.75
C ARG A 504 0.44 16.05 12.21
N CYS A 505 1.75 16.27 12.17
CA CYS A 505 2.38 17.22 11.27
C CYS A 505 2.98 16.38 10.14
N ALA A 506 2.28 16.25 9.02
CA ALA A 506 2.83 15.59 7.85
C ALA A 506 2.48 16.46 6.66
N ALA A 507 3.39 17.35 6.28
CA ALA A 507 3.25 18.14 5.08
C ALA A 507 3.22 17.14 3.91
N THR A 508 2.03 16.76 3.47
CA THR A 508 1.86 15.98 2.25
C THR A 508 1.97 16.92 1.06
N VAL A 509 2.18 16.35 -0.12
CA VAL A 509 2.32 17.12 -1.34
C VAL A 509 1.60 16.44 -2.49
N LEU A 510 1.15 17.27 -3.43
CA LEU A 510 0.78 16.82 -4.76
C LEU A 510 2.05 16.65 -5.58
N ALA A 511 2.45 15.43 -5.87
CA ALA A 511 3.56 15.13 -6.78
C ALA A 511 3.08 15.11 -8.23
N ARG A 512 3.86 15.69 -9.16
CA ARG A 512 3.56 15.75 -10.59
C ARG A 512 4.76 15.29 -11.43
N CYS A 513 4.48 14.65 -12.56
CA CYS A 513 5.49 14.21 -13.53
C CYS A 513 5.99 15.35 -14.44
N LYS A 514 7.23 15.24 -14.95
CA LYS A 514 7.95 16.30 -15.72
C LYS A 514 7.30 16.64 -17.05
N ALA A 515 6.75 15.63 -17.71
CA ALA A 515 5.95 15.76 -18.91
C ALA A 515 4.61 15.13 -18.61
N ASP A 516 3.54 15.90 -18.74
CA ASP A 516 2.22 15.32 -18.93
C ASP A 516 1.98 15.36 -20.45
N PRO A 517 2.24 14.27 -21.19
CA PRO A 517 2.06 14.25 -22.65
C PRO A 517 0.59 14.49 -23.06
N SER A 518 -0.33 14.51 -22.10
CA SER A 518 -1.77 14.47 -22.29
C SER A 518 -2.52 15.70 -21.77
N ASP A 519 -1.79 16.74 -21.33
CA ASP A 519 -2.33 17.94 -20.66
C ASP A 519 -3.26 17.58 -19.49
N LEU A 520 -3.02 16.44 -18.83
CA LEU A 520 -3.89 15.91 -17.78
C LEU A 520 -3.70 16.62 -16.43
N ARG A 521 -2.55 17.26 -16.18
CA ARG A 521 -2.16 17.81 -14.87
C ARG A 521 -2.54 16.85 -13.73
N LEU A 522 -2.24 15.56 -13.91
CA LEU A 522 -2.50 14.54 -12.89
C LEU A 522 -1.51 14.70 -11.73
N HIS A 523 -2.01 14.68 -10.51
CA HIS A 523 -1.20 14.72 -9.29
C HIS A 523 -1.35 13.43 -8.50
N PHE A 524 -0.27 13.01 -7.84
CA PHE A 524 -0.25 11.88 -6.92
C PHE A 524 -0.08 12.41 -5.50
N LEU A 525 -0.81 11.84 -4.55
CA LEU A 525 -0.70 12.24 -3.14
C LEU A 525 0.46 11.51 -2.46
N ARG A 526 1.46 12.25 -2.00
CA ARG A 526 2.70 11.71 -1.42
C ARG A 526 3.08 12.40 -0.11
N TYR A 527 3.92 11.76 0.70
CA TYR A 527 4.60 12.44 1.81
C TYR A 527 5.66 13.42 1.26
N ALA A 528 5.76 14.66 1.74
CA ALA A 528 6.64 15.65 1.12
C ALA A 528 8.14 15.42 1.35
N ASP A 529 8.51 14.67 2.39
CA ASP A 529 9.89 14.38 2.77
C ASP A 529 10.46 13.18 2.01
N THR A 530 9.68 12.11 1.87
CA THR A 530 10.10 10.84 1.26
C THR A 530 9.59 10.64 -0.16
N LEU A 531 8.56 11.41 -0.58
CA LEU A 531 7.78 11.21 -1.81
C LEU A 531 7.18 9.80 -1.93
N GLN A 532 7.09 9.05 -0.83
CA GLN A 532 6.41 7.75 -0.80
C GLN A 532 4.89 7.93 -0.92
N PRO A 533 4.15 6.91 -1.40
CA PRO A 533 2.69 6.93 -1.41
C PRO A 533 2.12 7.37 -0.06
N TYR A 534 1.13 8.27 -0.08
CA TYR A 534 0.47 8.69 1.15
C TYR A 534 -0.42 7.59 1.70
N LEU A 535 -0.13 7.12 2.91
CA LEU A 535 -0.78 5.94 3.53
C LEU A 535 -2.01 6.29 4.37
N GLY A 536 -2.44 7.55 4.32
CA GLY A 536 -3.48 8.02 5.20
C GLY A 536 -2.95 8.41 6.59
N PRO A 537 -3.87 8.71 7.52
CA PRO A 537 -3.57 9.02 8.91
C PRO A 537 -3.08 7.84 9.81
N GLY A 538 -2.32 6.84 9.32
CA GLY A 538 -1.81 5.70 10.11
C GLY A 538 -0.71 4.87 9.40
N PRO A 539 0.00 3.88 10.00
CA PRO A 539 0.29 3.55 11.40
C PRO A 539 1.70 3.98 11.85
N GLU A 540 2.43 4.77 11.07
CA GLU A 540 3.69 5.35 11.56
C GLU A 540 3.37 6.30 12.72
N LEU A 541 4.16 6.19 13.80
CA LEU A 541 4.06 6.98 15.01
C LEU A 541 4.82 8.31 14.84
N PRO A 542 4.15 9.44 14.57
CA PRO A 542 4.58 10.71 15.13
C PRO A 542 3.72 11.03 16.36
N SER A 543 4.28 11.87 17.24
CA SER A 543 3.71 12.46 18.46
C SER A 543 2.22 12.14 18.71
N VAL A 544 1.96 11.16 19.57
CA VAL A 544 0.59 10.80 19.98
C VAL A 544 0.12 11.82 21.02
N ALA A 545 -1.03 12.44 20.78
CA ALA A 545 -1.71 13.25 21.79
C ALA A 545 -2.96 12.49 22.27
N LEU A 546 -3.07 12.25 23.57
CA LEU A 546 -4.30 11.71 24.13
C LEU A 546 -5.39 12.80 24.04
N LEU A 547 -6.57 12.52 23.45
CA LEU A 547 -7.70 13.46 23.49
C LEU A 547 -8.91 12.77 24.12
N THR A 548 -9.20 13.09 25.37
CA THR A 548 -10.36 12.51 26.06
C THR A 548 -11.67 13.15 25.58
N LEU A 549 -12.57 12.34 25.01
CA LEU A 549 -13.93 12.74 24.62
C LEU A 549 -14.92 12.50 25.78
N GLN A 550 -15.13 13.50 26.63
CA GLN A 550 -16.25 13.47 27.56
C GLN A 550 -17.52 13.93 26.83
N SER A 551 -18.27 12.99 26.27
CA SER A 551 -19.60 13.16 25.63
C SER A 551 -19.61 13.76 24.19
N PRO A 552 -20.70 13.58 23.42
CA PRO A 552 -20.77 14.00 22.03
C PRO A 552 -20.74 15.53 21.93
N GLY A 553 -19.68 16.09 21.35
CA GLY A 553 -19.67 17.49 20.90
C GLY A 553 -18.93 18.51 21.78
N ARG A 554 -18.18 18.10 22.82
CA ARG A 554 -17.22 18.99 23.50
C ARG A 554 -15.88 18.29 23.69
N PHE A 555 -14.82 18.91 23.19
CA PHE A 555 -13.45 18.53 23.50
C PHE A 555 -13.02 19.21 24.79
N GLU A 556 -12.69 18.45 25.82
CA GLU A 556 -11.75 18.93 26.84
C GLU A 556 -10.36 18.42 26.43
N THR A 557 -9.52 19.34 25.94
CA THR A 557 -8.15 19.02 25.56
C THR A 557 -7.32 18.78 26.80
N LEU A 558 -7.25 17.53 27.26
CA LEU A 558 -6.16 17.07 28.12
C LEU A 558 -4.99 16.69 27.20
N LEU A 559 -4.18 17.68 26.85
CA LEU A 559 -2.97 17.44 26.07
C LEU A 559 -1.93 16.74 26.95
N THR A 560 -1.96 15.40 26.95
CA THR A 560 -0.87 14.59 27.50
C THR A 560 -0.09 14.02 26.32
N LEU A 561 1.09 14.60 26.05
CA LEU A 561 2.03 14.03 25.10
C LEU A 561 2.61 12.76 25.73
N HIS A 562 2.30 11.61 25.12
CA HIS A 562 2.94 10.37 25.48
C HIS A 562 4.06 10.10 24.49
N ASP A 563 5.32 10.16 24.95
CA ASP A 563 6.37 9.39 24.31
C ASP A 563 6.03 7.92 24.55
N VAL A 564 5.66 7.21 23.49
CA VAL A 564 5.48 5.76 23.52
C VAL A 564 6.87 5.12 23.54
N TYR A 565 7.65 5.42 24.59
CA TYR A 565 8.78 4.70 25.16
C TYR A 565 9.17 5.41 26.47
N GLY A 566 8.38 5.15 27.52
CA GLY A 566 8.76 5.37 28.92
C GLY A 566 8.98 6.82 29.36
N HIS A 567 7.93 7.49 29.84
CA HIS A 567 7.84 8.20 31.13
C HIS A 567 6.55 9.02 31.16
N VAL A 568 5.72 8.79 32.17
CA VAL A 568 4.46 9.50 32.39
C VAL A 568 4.74 10.76 33.20
N HIS A 569 4.44 11.94 32.67
CA HIS A 569 4.25 13.15 33.47
C HIS A 569 2.75 13.43 33.57
N HIS A 570 2.16 13.10 34.71
CA HIS A 570 0.81 13.54 35.07
C HIS A 570 0.84 15.04 35.40
N VAL A 571 0.03 15.84 34.72
CA VAL A 571 -0.36 17.17 35.20
C VAL A 571 -1.88 17.17 35.30
N GLU A 572 -2.38 16.94 36.50
CA GLU A 572 -3.77 17.26 36.87
C GLU A 572 -3.77 18.62 37.54
N GLU A 573 -4.48 19.61 37.00
CA GLU A 573 -4.99 20.69 37.85
C GLU A 573 -6.40 21.08 37.41
N ALA A 574 -7.30 20.98 38.38
CA ALA A 574 -8.72 21.22 38.24
C ALA A 574 -9.07 22.72 38.31
N GLY A 575 -10.01 23.12 37.46
CA GLY A 575 -10.78 24.37 37.40
C GLY A 575 -10.48 25.49 38.41
N ARG A 576 -9.83 26.56 37.91
CA ARG A 576 -10.12 27.98 38.21
C ARG A 576 -9.40 28.89 37.20
N PRO A 577 -9.99 30.02 36.75
CA PRO A 577 -9.28 30.97 35.89
C PRO A 577 -8.27 31.76 36.75
N VAL A 578 -6.98 31.50 36.57
CA VAL A 578 -5.92 32.27 37.22
C VAL A 578 -5.70 33.58 36.44
N ARG A 579 -6.11 34.72 37.02
CA ARG A 579 -5.62 36.04 36.62
C ARG A 579 -4.25 36.27 37.28
N LEU A 580 -3.22 36.52 36.48
CA LEU A 580 -1.88 36.85 36.96
C LEU A 580 -1.78 38.35 37.33
N PRO A 581 -1.10 38.72 38.45
CA PRO A 581 -0.80 40.11 38.78
C PRO A 581 0.42 40.64 37.98
N PRO A 582 0.61 41.97 37.88
CA PRO A 582 1.65 42.53 37.05
C PRO A 582 3.04 42.49 37.71
N ARG A 583 4.02 42.05 36.89
CA ARG A 583 5.48 42.22 36.92
C ARG A 583 6.18 42.52 38.26
N ALA A 584 7.10 41.61 38.62
CA ALA A 584 8.47 41.96 39.00
C ALA A 584 9.45 40.81 38.66
N SER A 585 10.46 41.16 37.85
CA SER A 585 11.79 40.57 37.62
C SER A 585 12.06 39.06 37.79
N ASP A 586 12.60 38.52 36.69
CA ASP A 586 13.50 37.36 36.55
C ASP A 586 12.90 35.95 36.59
N GLY A 587 12.89 35.31 35.41
CA GLY A 587 12.58 33.89 35.22
C GLY A 587 11.45 33.66 34.22
N VAL A 588 11.79 33.51 32.94
CA VAL A 588 10.86 33.41 31.81
C VAL A 588 9.99 32.14 31.89
N SER A 589 8.71 32.33 32.19
CA SER A 589 7.60 31.46 31.77
C SER A 589 7.23 31.84 30.34
N ALA A 590 7.59 30.99 29.38
CA ALA A 590 7.16 31.09 27.99
C ALA A 590 6.29 29.87 27.64
N SER A 591 5.29 30.12 26.81
CA SER A 591 4.23 29.17 26.47
C SER A 591 4.77 27.98 25.68
N ILE A 592 4.07 26.84 25.70
CA ILE A 592 4.39 25.66 24.88
C ILE A 592 4.43 25.99 23.37
N ALA A 593 3.76 27.08 22.93
CA ALA A 593 3.89 27.59 21.58
C ALA A 593 5.30 28.15 21.26
N ASP A 594 5.98 28.74 22.25
CA ASP A 594 7.36 29.23 22.10
C ASP A 594 8.39 28.09 22.02
N TYR A 595 8.14 26.98 22.71
CA TYR A 595 8.99 25.78 22.66
C TYR A 595 8.93 25.07 21.30
N LEU A 596 7.74 25.02 20.67
CA LEU A 596 7.57 24.42 19.34
C LEU A 596 8.14 25.31 18.22
N LEU A 597 8.08 26.64 18.37
CA LEU A 597 8.66 27.60 17.41
C LEU A 597 10.20 27.70 17.49
N GLN A 598 10.80 27.45 18.66
CA GLN A 598 12.27 27.47 18.82
C GLN A 598 12.96 26.21 18.28
N ARG A 599 12.28 25.07 18.26
CA ARG A 599 12.89 23.78 17.84
C ARG A 599 12.71 23.46 16.36
N PHE A 600 11.80 24.15 15.69
CA PHE A 600 11.59 24.09 14.23
C PHE A 600 11.36 25.51 13.67
N PRO A 601 12.44 26.31 13.47
CA PRO A 601 12.28 27.59 12.82
C PRO A 601 11.79 27.36 11.38
N PRO A 602 10.83 28.16 10.87
CA PRO A 602 10.51 28.15 9.44
C PRO A 602 11.79 28.49 8.66
N GLN A 603 12.24 27.59 7.80
CA GLN A 603 13.25 27.94 6.80
C GLN A 603 12.60 28.95 5.84
N ALA A 604 13.26 30.09 5.69
CA ALA A 604 12.86 31.24 4.88
C ALA A 604 12.74 30.92 3.39
#